data_AF-A0A2V6WDP9-F1
#
_entry.id   AF-A0A2V6WDP9-F1
#
_cell.length_a   1.000
_cell.length_b   1.000
_cell.length_c   1.000
_cell.angle_alpha   90.00
_cell.angle_beta   90.00
_cell.angle_gamma   90.00
#
_symmetry.space_group_name_H-M   'P 1'
#
loop_
_entity.id
_entity.type
_entity.pdbx_description
1 polymer ?
#
loop_
_entity_poly.entity_id
_entity_poly.type
_entity_poly.pdbx_seq_one_letter_code
_entity_poly.pdbx_strand_id
1 'polypeptide(L)'
;FTANKKRCKELLRGMISRDLTPQWGAQVRTETVDDPELLQLMRDSNCFNVYVGFESINPRTLKLFQKKQDLAKIERSIERFHAHKIRIHGMFVVGSDEDDVETLEATAKFARKHDIDSIQFMILTPIPGSPDWDTLYDKGDKYVINKNWSFYDGHHCVHQPRRMSPYELQMGTIRAMQKFYSWGGIFQKLAKGDLYYTVIRFWGKRMLREWWKDDENHAYVDWLRGQLYGEGGALGNPVRTIGVPALLLQEKIGQLLQRFLGELGVTVVPLAEAAMENASAAVENATAAARQTLDCLVTPIVKRAEQGREDFYAKLASVTEGLQAQWERLPRVAFPVVDGQGPVFEPFAQIGLLVTRNLDAIRTAYKSAGVAEGLWETA
;
A
#
# COMPACT_ATOMS: atom_id res chain seq x y z
N PHE A 1 -19.52 0.36 20.73
CA PHE A 1 -20.21 0.76 21.97
C PHE A 1 -21.21 1.90 21.73
N THR A 2 -20.79 3.06 21.23
CA THR A 2 -21.61 4.31 21.19
C THR A 2 -22.63 4.42 20.07
N ALA A 3 -22.99 3.32 19.40
CA ALA A 3 -23.91 3.33 18.25
C ALA A 3 -25.33 3.81 18.63
N ASN A 4 -25.82 3.44 19.81
CA ASN A 4 -27.07 3.96 20.39
C ASN A 4 -26.74 4.81 21.63
N LYS A 5 -26.55 6.12 21.41
CA LYS A 5 -26.13 7.06 22.46
C LYS A 5 -27.10 7.08 23.65
N LYS A 6 -28.42 7.01 23.42
CA LYS A 6 -29.43 7.01 24.48
C LYS A 6 -29.26 5.82 25.41
N ARG A 7 -29.22 4.60 24.83
CA ARG A 7 -29.02 3.36 25.58
C ARG A 7 -27.69 3.36 26.33
N CYS A 8 -26.61 3.87 25.71
CA CYS A 8 -25.32 4.00 26.39
C CYS A 8 -25.42 4.90 27.62
N LYS A 9 -26.02 6.09 27.51
CA LYS A 9 -26.17 7.00 28.66
C LYS A 9 -27.00 6.38 29.79
N GLU A 10 -28.09 5.69 29.47
CA GLU A 10 -28.90 4.95 30.46
C GLU A 10 -28.08 3.89 31.20
N LEU A 11 -27.29 3.09 30.47
CA LEU A 11 -26.40 2.10 31.05
C LEU A 11 -25.36 2.74 31.99
N LEU A 12 -24.66 3.77 31.51
CA LEU A 12 -23.58 4.40 32.28
C LEU A 12 -24.11 5.09 33.55
N ARG A 13 -25.25 5.79 33.46
CA ARG A 13 -25.93 6.34 34.65
C ARG A 13 -26.34 5.24 35.61
N GLY A 14 -26.85 4.12 35.10
CA GLY A 14 -27.22 2.96 35.91
C GLY A 14 -26.04 2.30 36.62
N MET A 15 -24.86 2.26 35.99
CA MET A 15 -23.60 1.80 36.60
C MET A 15 -23.17 2.73 37.74
N ILE A 16 -23.12 4.04 37.47
CA ILE A 16 -22.73 5.06 38.44
C ILE A 16 -23.68 5.05 39.64
N SER A 17 -25.00 5.02 39.41
CA SER A 17 -26.00 5.06 40.48
C SER A 17 -25.98 3.82 41.39
N ARG A 18 -25.35 2.73 40.95
CA ARG A 18 -25.24 1.46 41.68
C ARG A 18 -23.84 1.23 42.23
N ASP A 19 -22.92 2.18 42.05
CA ASP A 19 -21.51 2.04 42.40
C ASP A 19 -20.83 0.82 41.74
N LEU A 20 -21.25 0.49 40.51
CA LEU A 20 -20.72 -0.61 39.72
C LEU A 20 -19.82 -0.08 38.59
N THR A 21 -18.71 0.55 38.97
CA THR A 21 -17.80 1.22 38.03
C THR A 21 -16.39 0.59 38.02
N PRO A 22 -16.25 -0.69 37.61
CA PRO A 22 -14.93 -1.29 37.41
C PRO A 22 -14.20 -0.56 36.28
N GLN A 23 -12.87 -0.68 36.20
CA GLN A 23 -12.16 -0.17 35.03
C GLN A 23 -12.64 -0.90 33.77
N TRP A 24 -13.05 -0.14 32.76
CA TRP A 24 -13.51 -0.70 31.50
C TRP A 24 -12.98 0.08 30.30
N GLY A 25 -13.07 -0.55 29.14
CA GLY A 25 -12.77 0.07 27.85
C GLY A 25 -13.70 -0.42 26.76
N ALA A 26 -13.74 0.29 25.64
CA ALA A 26 -14.66 -0.05 24.55
C ALA A 26 -14.19 0.46 23.18
N GLN A 27 -14.66 -0.22 22.13
CA GLN A 27 -14.55 0.28 20.77
C GLN A 27 -15.57 1.39 20.49
N VAL A 28 -15.07 2.50 19.96
CA VAL A 28 -15.85 3.72 19.69
C VAL A 28 -15.45 4.36 18.36
N ARG A 29 -16.32 5.23 17.86
CA ARG A 29 -16.02 6.10 16.71
C ARG A 29 -15.57 7.48 17.18
N THR A 30 -14.87 8.21 16.32
CA THR A 30 -14.41 9.58 16.59
C THR A 30 -15.57 10.51 16.97
N GLU A 31 -16.75 10.34 16.37
CA GLU A 31 -17.97 11.12 16.65
C GLU A 31 -18.54 10.94 18.06
N THR A 32 -18.01 10.00 18.85
CA THR A 32 -18.35 9.86 20.27
C THR A 32 -18.09 11.16 21.02
N VAL A 33 -17.00 11.85 20.66
CA VAL A 33 -16.56 13.06 21.35
C VAL A 33 -17.45 14.27 21.09
N ASP A 34 -18.36 14.17 20.12
CA ASP A 34 -19.29 15.25 19.77
C ASP A 34 -20.43 15.35 20.81
N ASP A 35 -20.53 14.41 21.76
CA ASP A 35 -21.49 14.39 22.87
C ASP A 35 -20.76 14.53 24.23
N PRO A 36 -20.62 15.75 24.78
CA PRO A 36 -19.88 15.99 26.02
C PRO A 36 -20.45 15.24 27.24
N GLU A 37 -21.78 15.11 27.32
CA GLU A 37 -22.41 14.37 28.41
C GLU A 37 -22.04 12.89 28.37
N LEU A 38 -22.02 12.28 27.17
CA LEU A 38 -21.59 10.90 27.02
C LEU A 38 -20.13 10.72 27.45
N LEU A 39 -19.23 11.62 27.05
CA LEU A 39 -17.83 11.57 27.47
C LEU A 39 -17.67 11.68 29.00
N GLN A 40 -18.42 12.58 29.63
CA GLN A 40 -18.41 12.73 31.09
C GLN A 40 -18.91 11.45 31.77
N LEU A 41 -20.02 10.87 31.31
CA LEU A 41 -20.54 9.61 31.83
C LEU A 41 -19.56 8.45 31.63
N MET A 42 -18.83 8.41 30.51
CA MET A 42 -17.78 7.41 30.28
C MET A 42 -16.69 7.56 31.33
N ARG A 43 -16.24 8.79 31.60
CA ARG A 43 -15.23 9.06 32.64
C ARG A 43 -15.74 8.67 34.03
N ASP A 44 -16.92 9.12 34.41
CA ASP A 44 -17.49 8.92 35.75
C ASP A 44 -17.80 7.44 36.04
N SER A 45 -18.10 6.67 34.99
CA SER A 45 -18.28 5.21 35.08
C SER A 45 -16.96 4.42 35.01
N ASN A 46 -15.80 5.09 35.08
CA ASN A 46 -14.46 4.49 35.08
C ASN A 46 -14.01 3.88 33.73
N CYS A 47 -14.45 4.48 32.62
CA CYS A 47 -13.85 4.20 31.31
C CYS A 47 -12.42 4.77 31.29
N PHE A 48 -11.42 3.90 31.20
CA PHE A 48 -10.02 4.33 31.22
C PHE A 48 -9.35 4.29 29.85
N ASN A 49 -9.86 3.49 28.90
CA ASN A 49 -9.28 3.33 27.56
C ASN A 49 -10.36 3.10 26.49
N VAL A 50 -10.22 3.74 25.34
CA VAL A 50 -11.06 3.51 24.15
C VAL A 50 -10.23 3.00 22.98
N TYR A 51 -10.86 2.16 22.17
CA TYR A 51 -10.30 1.64 20.93
C TYR A 51 -10.97 2.40 19.78
N VAL A 52 -10.24 3.31 19.15
CA VAL A 52 -10.81 4.24 18.17
C VAL A 52 -10.42 3.83 16.77
N GLY A 53 -11.43 3.57 15.93
CA GLY A 53 -11.25 3.34 14.50
C GLY A 53 -10.94 4.64 13.78
N PHE A 54 -9.65 5.00 13.71
CA PHE A 54 -9.18 6.13 12.91
C PHE A 54 -9.11 5.76 11.43
N GLU A 55 -8.79 4.49 11.15
CA GLU A 55 -8.63 3.89 9.82
C GLU A 55 -7.44 4.46 9.05
N SER A 56 -7.41 5.75 8.76
CA SER A 56 -6.32 6.40 8.05
C SER A 56 -6.23 7.88 8.41
N ILE A 57 -5.04 8.46 8.23
CA ILE A 57 -4.85 9.92 8.24
C ILE A 57 -4.76 10.50 6.83
N ASN A 58 -4.71 9.65 5.80
CA ASN A 58 -4.68 10.04 4.40
C ASN A 58 -6.09 10.43 3.96
N PRO A 59 -6.35 11.70 3.60
CA PRO A 59 -7.68 12.15 3.21
C PRO A 59 -8.25 11.37 2.02
N ARG A 60 -7.40 10.92 1.09
CA ARG A 60 -7.81 10.13 -0.08
C ARG A 60 -8.31 8.75 0.34
N THR A 61 -7.61 8.09 1.26
CA THR A 61 -8.05 6.81 1.86
C THR A 61 -9.33 6.97 2.67
N LEU A 62 -9.47 8.02 3.47
CA LEU A 62 -10.70 8.30 4.22
C LEU A 62 -11.91 8.51 3.30
N LYS A 63 -11.71 9.24 2.18
CA LYS A 63 -12.73 9.44 1.14
C LYS A 63 -13.09 8.11 0.46
N LEU A 64 -12.10 7.29 0.11
CA LEU A 64 -12.31 5.96 -0.50
C LEU A 64 -13.13 5.05 0.42
N PHE A 65 -12.82 5.03 1.72
CA PHE A 65 -13.55 4.27 2.73
C PHE A 65 -14.91 4.88 3.12
N GLN A 66 -15.34 5.95 2.44
CA GLN A 66 -16.59 6.68 2.72
C GLN A 66 -16.72 7.11 4.18
N LYS A 67 -15.60 7.41 4.85
CA LYS A 67 -15.60 7.84 6.24
C LYS A 67 -16.00 9.31 6.28
N LYS A 68 -16.99 9.62 7.12
CA LYS A 68 -17.46 11.00 7.37
C LYS A 68 -16.53 11.82 8.29
N GLN A 69 -15.30 11.34 8.52
CA GLN A 69 -14.32 12.01 9.38
C GLN A 69 -13.17 12.52 8.53
N ASP A 70 -12.68 13.71 8.85
CA ASP A 70 -11.46 14.30 8.32
C ASP A 70 -10.35 14.29 9.40
N LEU A 71 -9.15 14.72 9.01
CA LEU A 71 -8.00 14.77 9.91
C LEU A 71 -8.27 15.66 11.13
N ALA A 72 -8.93 16.81 10.92
CA ALA A 72 -9.27 17.73 12.02
C ALA A 72 -10.22 17.09 13.04
N LYS A 73 -11.18 16.26 12.60
CA LYS A 73 -12.05 15.48 13.47
C LYS A 73 -11.29 14.41 14.24
N ILE A 74 -10.31 13.76 13.61
CA ILE A 74 -9.43 12.79 14.28
C ILE A 74 -8.63 13.49 15.38
N GLU A 75 -7.94 14.59 15.07
CA GLU A 75 -7.13 15.36 16.05
C GLU A 75 -7.99 15.84 17.23
N ARG A 76 -9.15 16.46 16.95
CA ARG A 76 -10.11 16.90 17.98
C ARG A 76 -10.58 15.74 18.85
N SER A 77 -10.79 14.56 18.27
CA SER A 77 -11.23 13.40 19.05
C SER A 77 -10.16 12.93 20.03
N ILE A 78 -8.89 12.94 19.61
CA ILE A 78 -7.75 12.61 20.47
C ILE A 78 -7.67 13.57 21.65
N GLU A 79 -7.73 14.87 21.37
CA GLU A 79 -7.70 15.93 22.40
C GLU A 79 -8.83 15.77 23.42
N ARG A 80 -10.06 15.52 22.94
CA ARG A 80 -11.23 15.40 23.82
C ARG A 80 -11.19 14.15 24.70
N PHE A 81 -10.74 13.00 24.18
CA PHE A 81 -10.56 11.81 25.02
C PHE A 81 -9.50 12.05 26.11
N HIS A 82 -8.34 12.60 25.73
CA HIS A 82 -7.28 12.92 26.69
C HIS A 82 -7.70 13.97 27.73
N ALA A 83 -8.49 14.97 27.35
CA ALA A 83 -9.06 15.96 28.27
C ALA A 83 -9.93 15.30 29.35
N HIS A 84 -10.66 14.23 29.00
CA HIS A 84 -11.45 13.43 29.93
C HIS A 84 -10.64 12.32 30.62
N LYS A 85 -9.31 12.30 30.49
CA LYS A 85 -8.43 11.27 31.06
C LYS A 85 -8.77 9.85 30.58
N ILE A 86 -9.29 9.74 29.36
CA ILE A 86 -9.56 8.48 28.66
C ILE A 86 -8.42 8.27 27.68
N ARG A 87 -7.71 7.13 27.80
CA ARG A 87 -6.62 6.74 26.91
C ARG A 87 -7.14 6.19 25.59
N ILE A 88 -6.24 6.14 24.61
CA ILE A 88 -6.58 5.76 23.23
C ILE A 88 -5.68 4.62 22.76
N HIS A 89 -6.32 3.54 22.34
CA HIS A 89 -5.78 2.60 21.38
C HIS A 89 -6.23 3.01 19.97
N GLY A 90 -5.29 3.47 19.15
CA GLY A 90 -5.56 3.90 17.77
C GLY A 90 -5.53 2.74 16.79
N MET A 91 -6.64 2.50 16.09
CA MET A 91 -6.75 1.44 15.09
C MET A 91 -6.69 2.05 13.69
N PHE A 92 -5.69 1.63 12.90
CA PHE A 92 -5.55 2.04 11.50
C PHE A 92 -5.48 0.83 10.57
N VAL A 93 -5.96 1.04 9.35
CA VAL A 93 -5.91 0.10 8.24
C VAL A 93 -4.99 0.70 7.18
N VAL A 94 -4.00 -0.07 6.73
CA VAL A 94 -3.01 0.35 5.72
C VAL A 94 -3.09 -0.55 4.49
N GLY A 95 -2.61 -0.05 3.36
CA GLY A 95 -2.60 -0.80 2.10
C GLY A 95 -3.84 -0.56 1.24
N SER A 96 -4.50 0.58 1.44
CA SER A 96 -5.44 1.14 0.46
C SER A 96 -4.71 1.51 -0.83
N ASP A 97 -5.42 1.58 -1.97
CA ASP A 97 -4.86 2.02 -3.27
C ASP A 97 -4.43 3.49 -3.29
N GLU A 98 -4.84 4.23 -2.28
CA GLU A 98 -4.45 5.62 -2.05
C GLU A 98 -3.26 5.76 -1.09
N ASP A 99 -2.89 4.69 -0.38
CA ASP A 99 -1.73 4.68 0.50
C ASP A 99 -0.45 4.39 -0.28
N ASP A 100 0.65 4.98 0.18
CA ASP A 100 2.03 4.77 -0.26
C ASP A 100 2.94 4.57 0.97
N VAL A 101 4.22 4.27 0.76
CA VAL A 101 5.18 4.04 1.86
C VAL A 101 5.26 5.25 2.80
N GLU A 102 5.16 6.46 2.25
CA GLU A 102 5.15 7.73 2.97
C GLU A 102 3.94 7.85 3.89
N THR A 103 2.76 7.37 3.47
CA THR A 103 1.54 7.33 4.28
C THR A 103 1.72 6.49 5.54
N LEU A 104 2.38 5.33 5.44
CA LEU A 104 2.63 4.46 6.60
C LEU A 104 3.54 5.15 7.62
N GLU A 105 4.60 5.80 7.15
CA GLU A 105 5.50 6.58 7.99
C GLU A 105 4.81 7.80 8.63
N ALA A 106 4.04 8.54 7.84
CA ALA A 106 3.28 9.69 8.31
C ALA A 106 2.28 9.29 9.41
N THR A 107 1.64 8.13 9.27
CA THR A 107 0.69 7.61 10.26
C THR A 107 1.38 7.31 11.60
N ALA A 108 2.55 6.66 11.57
CA ALA A 108 3.32 6.40 12.79
C ALA A 108 3.80 7.70 13.46
N LYS A 109 4.24 8.67 12.66
CA LYS A 109 4.66 10.01 13.14
C LYS A 109 3.49 10.77 13.76
N PHE A 110 2.33 10.73 13.12
CA PHE A 110 1.08 11.31 13.62
C PHE A 110 0.70 10.72 14.97
N ALA A 111 0.66 9.38 15.08
CA ALA A 111 0.29 8.71 16.33
C ALA A 111 1.22 9.08 17.49
N ARG A 112 2.53 9.20 17.24
CA ARG A 112 3.49 9.67 18.24
C ARG A 112 3.31 11.15 18.59
N LYS A 113 3.10 12.02 17.59
CA LYS A 113 2.91 13.46 17.76
C LYS A 113 1.70 13.76 18.65
N HIS A 114 0.59 13.05 18.45
CA HIS A 114 -0.65 13.23 19.20
C HIS A 114 -0.73 12.39 20.48
N ASP A 115 0.39 11.78 20.89
CA ASP A 115 0.52 10.98 22.13
C ASP A 115 -0.46 9.82 22.26
N ILE A 116 -0.92 9.24 21.14
CA ILE A 116 -1.77 8.05 21.16
C ILE A 116 -1.06 6.96 21.98
N ASP A 117 -1.78 6.32 22.89
CA ASP A 117 -1.18 5.53 23.94
C ASP A 117 -0.63 4.19 23.41
N SER A 118 -1.43 3.51 22.59
CA SER A 118 -1.03 2.34 21.80
C SER A 118 -1.68 2.37 20.42
N ILE A 119 -1.13 1.64 19.46
CA ILE A 119 -1.69 1.53 18.10
C ILE A 119 -1.73 0.08 17.61
N GLN A 120 -2.60 -0.17 16.65
CA GLN A 120 -2.50 -1.29 15.74
C GLN A 120 -2.48 -0.78 14.29
N PHE A 121 -1.64 -1.39 13.47
CA PHE A 121 -1.71 -1.28 12.01
C PHE A 121 -2.11 -2.64 11.48
N MET A 122 -3.29 -2.70 10.87
CA MET A 122 -3.72 -3.88 10.14
C MET A 122 -3.61 -3.61 8.65
N ILE A 123 -3.03 -4.56 7.92
CA ILE A 123 -3.05 -4.53 6.47
C ILE A 123 -4.48 -4.83 6.01
N LEU A 124 -4.99 -4.07 5.04
CA LEU A 124 -6.29 -4.31 4.43
C LEU A 124 -6.37 -5.77 3.97
N THR A 125 -7.30 -6.53 4.54
CA THR A 125 -7.49 -7.95 4.21
C THR A 125 -8.90 -8.14 3.66
N PRO A 126 -9.07 -8.59 2.41
CA PRO A 126 -10.38 -8.88 1.85
C PRO A 126 -10.96 -10.13 2.52
N ILE A 127 -12.02 -9.95 3.32
CA ILE A 127 -12.73 -11.07 3.94
C ILE A 127 -14.06 -11.31 3.22
N PRO A 128 -14.49 -12.58 3.02
CA PRO A 128 -15.75 -12.90 2.36
C PRO A 128 -16.93 -12.10 2.92
N GLY A 129 -17.69 -11.46 2.03
CA GLY A 129 -18.84 -10.61 2.38
C GLY A 129 -18.52 -9.16 2.73
N SER A 130 -17.24 -8.74 2.67
CA SER A 130 -16.88 -7.32 2.74
C SER A 130 -17.00 -6.65 1.36
N PRO A 131 -17.26 -5.32 1.27
CA PRO A 131 -17.24 -4.61 -0.01
C PRO A 131 -15.90 -4.74 -0.77
N ASP A 132 -14.80 -4.85 -0.03
CA ASP A 132 -13.48 -5.10 -0.59
C ASP A 132 -13.40 -6.49 -1.22
N TRP A 133 -14.01 -7.52 -0.62
CA TRP A 133 -14.05 -8.86 -1.20
C TRP A 133 -14.67 -8.88 -2.60
N ASP A 134 -15.83 -8.26 -2.78
CA ASP A 134 -16.49 -8.20 -4.09
C ASP A 134 -15.62 -7.47 -5.12
N THR A 135 -14.85 -6.48 -4.66
CA THR A 135 -13.91 -5.73 -5.50
C THR A 135 -12.66 -6.56 -5.85
N LEU A 136 -12.13 -7.33 -4.89
CA LEU A 136 -10.91 -8.14 -5.05
C LEU A 136 -11.16 -9.46 -5.81
N TYR A 137 -12.25 -10.17 -5.52
CA TYR A 137 -12.50 -11.53 -6.02
C TYR A 137 -13.56 -11.58 -7.13
N ASP A 138 -14.68 -10.87 -6.96
CA ASP A 138 -15.80 -10.99 -7.89
C ASP A 138 -15.62 -10.11 -9.13
N LYS A 139 -15.12 -8.88 -8.94
CA LYS A 139 -14.84 -7.94 -10.04
C LYS A 139 -13.41 -8.06 -10.58
N GLY A 140 -12.47 -8.51 -9.74
CA GLY A 140 -11.05 -8.65 -10.08
C GLY A 140 -10.36 -7.30 -10.33
N ASP A 141 -10.80 -6.26 -9.63
CA ASP A 141 -10.27 -4.89 -9.71
C ASP A 141 -9.05 -4.67 -8.80
N LYS A 142 -8.66 -5.70 -8.04
CA LYS A 142 -7.42 -5.75 -7.25
C LYS A 142 -6.82 -7.16 -7.31
N TYR A 143 -5.50 -7.27 -7.47
CA TYR A 143 -4.83 -8.57 -7.61
C TYR A 143 -4.60 -9.23 -6.23
N VAL A 144 -5.22 -10.39 -6.00
CA VAL A 144 -4.97 -11.23 -4.83
C VAL A 144 -3.70 -12.03 -5.05
N ILE A 145 -2.69 -11.81 -4.21
CA ILE A 145 -1.38 -12.47 -4.36
C ILE A 145 -1.30 -13.78 -3.58
N ASN A 146 -2.15 -13.99 -2.57
CA ASN A 146 -2.14 -15.20 -1.75
C ASN A 146 -3.54 -15.59 -1.28
N LYS A 147 -3.93 -16.86 -1.43
CA LYS A 147 -5.25 -17.42 -1.03
C LYS A 147 -5.19 -18.37 0.16
N ASN A 148 -4.03 -18.49 0.82
CA ASN A 148 -3.92 -19.26 2.05
C ASN A 148 -4.54 -18.45 3.20
N TRP A 149 -5.65 -18.97 3.72
CA TRP A 149 -6.43 -18.35 4.79
C TRP A 149 -5.67 -18.13 6.09
N SER A 150 -4.58 -18.88 6.34
CA SER A 150 -3.70 -18.63 7.50
C SER A 150 -3.09 -17.22 7.49
N PHE A 151 -2.95 -16.59 6.31
CA PHE A 151 -2.43 -15.23 6.15
C PHE A 151 -3.53 -14.14 6.14
N TYR A 152 -4.79 -14.49 6.41
CA TYR A 152 -5.91 -13.53 6.42
C TYR A 152 -6.14 -13.01 7.85
N ASP A 153 -5.05 -12.55 8.49
CA ASP A 153 -4.97 -12.16 9.89
C ASP A 153 -4.81 -10.63 10.09
N GLY A 154 -4.84 -9.87 8.98
CA GLY A 154 -4.58 -8.43 8.99
C GLY A 154 -3.12 -8.06 9.25
N HIS A 155 -2.20 -9.02 9.32
CA HIS A 155 -0.77 -8.80 9.59
C HIS A 155 0.10 -9.25 8.40
N HIS A 156 -0.48 -10.02 7.48
CA HIS A 156 0.12 -10.41 6.21
C HIS A 156 -0.54 -9.71 5.01
N CYS A 157 0.28 -9.28 4.05
CA CYS A 157 -0.18 -8.66 2.82
C CYS A 157 -0.65 -9.71 1.80
N VAL A 158 -1.95 -9.84 1.59
CA VAL A 158 -2.54 -10.84 0.67
C VAL A 158 -3.04 -10.27 -0.66
N HIS A 159 -2.88 -8.95 -0.88
CA HIS A 159 -3.27 -8.25 -2.10
C HIS A 159 -2.17 -7.34 -2.64
N GLN A 160 -2.38 -6.87 -3.87
CA GLN A 160 -1.54 -5.90 -4.54
C GLN A 160 -2.07 -4.47 -4.31
N PRO A 161 -1.34 -3.60 -3.57
CA PRO A 161 -1.68 -2.17 -3.51
C PRO A 161 -1.22 -1.45 -4.79
N ARG A 162 -1.88 -0.35 -5.14
CA ARG A 162 -1.62 0.39 -6.38
C ARG A 162 -0.28 1.17 -6.39
N ARG A 163 0.11 1.78 -5.26
CA ARG A 163 1.23 2.75 -5.18
C ARG A 163 2.50 2.24 -4.49
N MET A 164 2.53 0.98 -4.08
CA MET A 164 3.70 0.32 -3.52
C MET A 164 3.69 -1.17 -3.87
N SER A 165 4.79 -1.86 -3.63
CA SER A 165 4.82 -3.33 -3.75
C SER A 165 4.22 -3.99 -2.50
N PRO A 166 3.75 -5.25 -2.59
CA PRO A 166 3.32 -6.01 -1.43
C PRO A 166 4.43 -6.16 -0.38
N TYR A 167 5.68 -6.34 -0.85
CA TYR A 167 6.85 -6.36 0.02
C TYR A 167 7.03 -5.04 0.79
N GLU A 168 6.90 -3.89 0.11
CA GLU A 168 6.97 -2.58 0.78
C GLU A 168 5.82 -2.34 1.74
N LEU A 169 4.60 -2.80 1.43
CA LEU A 169 3.46 -2.72 2.34
C LEU A 169 3.70 -3.54 3.61
N GLN A 170 4.13 -4.80 3.46
CA GLN A 170 4.46 -5.68 4.59
C GLN A 170 5.55 -5.05 5.47
N MET A 171 6.68 -4.69 4.85
CA MET A 171 7.84 -4.15 5.57
C MET A 171 7.57 -2.75 6.13
N GLY A 172 6.86 -1.90 5.38
CA GLY A 172 6.46 -0.57 5.81
C GLY A 172 5.58 -0.62 7.04
N THR A 173 4.64 -1.57 7.09
CA THR A 173 3.73 -1.77 8.23
C THR A 173 4.51 -2.16 9.48
N ILE A 174 5.41 -3.14 9.37
CA ILE A 174 6.31 -3.57 10.46
C ILE A 174 7.19 -2.40 10.93
N ARG A 175 7.83 -1.67 10.01
CA ARG A 175 8.70 -0.53 10.33
C ARG A 175 7.92 0.59 11.03
N ALA A 176 6.71 0.88 10.58
CA ALA A 176 5.87 1.91 11.16
C ALA A 176 5.47 1.55 12.61
N MET A 177 5.10 0.29 12.86
CA MET A 177 4.88 -0.21 14.22
C MET A 177 6.17 -0.17 15.07
N GLN A 178 7.32 -0.56 14.53
CA GLN A 178 8.62 -0.49 15.21
C GLN A 178 9.02 0.94 15.59
N LYS A 179 8.72 1.93 14.73
CA LYS A 179 8.94 3.36 15.01
C LYS A 179 8.08 3.84 16.19
N PHE A 180 6.81 3.42 16.24
CA PHE A 180 5.90 3.75 17.34
C PHE A 180 6.32 3.06 18.65
N TYR A 181 6.50 1.74 18.63
CA TYR A 181 6.95 0.91 19.77
C TYR A 181 8.49 0.92 19.94
N SER A 182 9.12 2.07 19.67
CA SER A 182 10.56 2.25 19.83
C SER A 182 10.94 2.43 21.30
N TRP A 183 12.22 2.20 21.63
CA TRP A 183 12.73 2.50 22.98
C TRP A 183 12.53 3.96 23.38
N GLY A 184 12.67 4.90 22.43
CA GLY A 184 12.35 6.30 22.66
C GLY A 184 10.89 6.52 23.02
N GLY A 185 9.95 5.83 22.35
CA GLY A 185 8.53 5.87 22.69
C GLY A 185 8.20 5.24 24.05
N ILE A 186 8.93 4.20 24.47
CA ILE A 186 8.80 3.57 25.79
C ILE A 186 9.30 4.54 26.88
N PHE A 187 10.51 5.09 26.71
CA PHE A 187 11.08 6.06 27.64
C PHE A 187 10.21 7.31 27.79
N GLN A 188 9.60 7.78 26.69
CA GLN A 188 8.68 8.91 26.72
C GLN A 188 7.47 8.66 27.64
N LYS A 189 6.87 7.45 27.63
CA LYS A 189 5.76 7.11 28.53
C LYS A 189 6.23 6.91 29.97
N LEU A 190 7.42 6.32 30.16
CA LEU A 190 8.03 6.17 31.48
C LEU A 190 8.33 7.53 32.14
N ALA A 191 8.90 8.47 31.39
CA ALA A 191 9.19 9.83 31.87
C ALA A 191 7.93 10.61 32.25
N LYS A 192 6.77 10.26 31.68
CA LYS A 192 5.45 10.80 32.05
C LYS A 192 4.82 10.09 33.25
N GLY A 193 5.47 9.08 33.82
CA GLY A 193 4.94 8.25 34.90
C GLY A 193 3.85 7.27 34.48
N ASP A 194 3.62 7.07 33.17
CA ASP A 194 2.61 6.12 32.68
C ASP A 194 3.19 4.70 32.59
N LEU A 195 3.24 4.01 33.74
CA LEU A 195 3.75 2.64 33.83
C LEU A 195 2.92 1.66 33.00
N TYR A 196 1.59 1.85 32.91
CA TYR A 196 0.71 0.97 32.15
C TYR A 196 1.09 0.96 30.67
N TYR A 197 1.19 2.13 30.02
CA TYR A 197 1.57 2.18 28.61
C TYR A 197 3.06 2.01 28.37
N THR A 198 3.90 2.20 29.38
CA THR A 198 5.31 1.76 29.32
C THR A 198 5.37 0.24 29.12
N VAL A 199 4.62 -0.52 29.92
CA VAL A 199 4.54 -1.98 29.82
C VAL A 199 3.91 -2.41 28.48
N ILE A 200 2.78 -1.80 28.08
CA ILE A 200 2.14 -2.11 26.79
C ILE A 200 3.10 -1.85 25.61
N ARG A 201 3.82 -0.71 25.61
CA ARG A 201 4.76 -0.42 24.52
C ARG A 201 5.97 -1.35 24.51
N PHE A 202 6.45 -1.75 25.69
CA PHE A 202 7.48 -2.79 25.81
C PHE A 202 7.00 -4.12 25.23
N TRP A 203 5.79 -4.55 25.57
CA TRP A 203 5.19 -5.76 24.99
C TRP A 203 5.01 -5.66 23.48
N GLY A 204 4.51 -4.54 22.95
CA GLY A 204 4.41 -4.31 21.51
C GLY A 204 5.78 -4.43 20.82
N LYS A 205 6.83 -3.87 21.43
CA LYS A 205 8.20 -4.02 20.93
C LYS A 205 8.68 -5.48 20.94
N ARG A 206 8.38 -6.22 22.01
CA ARG A 206 8.72 -7.64 22.12
C ARG A 206 7.96 -8.48 21.09
N MET A 207 6.65 -8.26 20.94
CA MET A 207 5.83 -8.95 19.94
C MET A 207 6.38 -8.77 18.52
N LEU A 208 6.77 -7.54 18.16
CA LEU A 208 7.42 -7.28 16.86
C LEU A 208 8.74 -8.05 16.69
N ARG A 209 9.48 -8.35 17.76
CA ARG A 209 10.67 -9.21 17.68
C ARG A 209 10.32 -10.68 17.58
N GLU A 210 9.32 -11.14 18.32
CA GLU A 210 8.86 -12.54 18.26
C GLU A 210 8.25 -12.87 16.89
N TRP A 211 7.60 -11.90 16.23
CA TRP A 211 7.10 -12.07 14.87
C TRP A 211 8.23 -12.46 13.89
N TRP A 212 9.42 -11.88 14.05
CA TRP A 212 10.65 -12.26 13.34
C TRP A 212 11.42 -13.45 13.95
N LYS A 213 10.78 -14.27 14.78
CA LYS A 213 11.36 -15.58 15.16
C LYS A 213 10.55 -16.74 14.60
N ASP A 214 9.40 -16.43 14.03
CA ASP A 214 8.53 -17.40 13.41
C ASP A 214 9.01 -17.64 11.97
N ASP A 215 9.27 -18.90 11.65
CA ASP A 215 9.80 -19.30 10.35
C ASP A 215 8.81 -19.06 9.21
N GLU A 216 7.50 -19.14 9.47
CA GLU A 216 6.45 -18.90 8.48
C GLU A 216 6.40 -17.42 8.10
N ASN A 217 6.46 -16.53 9.09
CA ASN A 217 6.54 -15.08 8.85
C ASN A 217 7.80 -14.70 8.04
N HIS A 218 8.94 -15.30 8.38
CA HIS A 218 10.19 -15.09 7.64
C HIS A 218 10.09 -15.56 6.19
N ALA A 219 9.64 -16.81 5.98
CA ALA A 219 9.45 -17.38 4.66
C ALA A 219 8.47 -16.55 3.82
N TYR A 220 7.41 -16.02 4.44
CA TYR A 220 6.44 -15.17 3.76
C TYR A 220 7.05 -13.85 3.26
N VAL A 221 7.83 -13.18 4.11
CA VAL A 221 8.53 -11.95 3.72
C VAL A 221 9.55 -12.21 2.62
N ASP A 222 10.28 -13.32 2.69
CA ASP A 222 11.24 -13.70 1.67
C ASP A 222 10.56 -14.09 0.36
N TRP A 223 9.38 -14.70 0.42
CA TRP A 223 8.54 -14.93 -0.76
C TRP A 223 8.13 -13.61 -1.42
N LEU A 224 7.61 -12.64 -0.65
CA LEU A 224 7.27 -11.30 -1.16
C LEU A 224 8.49 -10.59 -1.74
N ARG A 225 9.65 -10.69 -1.07
CA ARG A 225 10.91 -10.15 -1.57
C ARG A 225 11.30 -10.82 -2.89
N GLY A 226 11.16 -12.13 -2.99
CA GLY A 226 11.42 -12.90 -4.20
C GLY A 226 10.53 -12.46 -5.37
N GLN A 227 9.27 -12.11 -5.12
CA GLN A 227 8.39 -11.56 -6.17
C GLN A 227 8.92 -10.21 -6.70
N LEU A 228 9.34 -9.31 -5.81
CA LEU A 228 9.82 -7.99 -6.21
C LEU A 228 11.22 -8.02 -6.88
N TYR A 229 12.14 -8.81 -6.33
CA TYR A 229 13.55 -8.80 -6.73
C TYR A 229 13.98 -9.98 -7.62
N GLY A 230 13.17 -11.03 -7.74
CA GLY A 230 13.53 -12.30 -8.37
C GLY A 230 13.87 -12.20 -9.86
N GLU A 231 13.21 -11.29 -10.58
CA GLU A 231 13.51 -11.04 -12.00
C GLU A 231 14.59 -9.95 -12.19
N GLY A 232 14.66 -8.97 -11.28
CA GLY A 232 15.61 -7.83 -11.33
C GLY A 232 17.06 -8.18 -10.94
N GLY A 233 17.36 -9.46 -10.69
CA GLY A 233 18.71 -9.94 -10.36
C GLY A 233 19.57 -10.35 -11.56
N ALA A 234 18.95 -10.57 -12.73
CA ALA A 234 19.58 -11.33 -13.82
C ALA A 234 20.47 -10.50 -14.76
N LEU A 235 20.41 -9.17 -14.71
CA LEU A 235 21.18 -8.31 -15.60
C LEU A 235 22.50 -7.90 -14.92
N GLY A 236 23.61 -8.52 -15.36
CA GLY A 236 24.95 -8.24 -14.85
C GLY A 236 25.50 -6.85 -15.19
N ASN A 237 24.83 -6.09 -16.05
CA ASN A 237 25.23 -4.75 -16.51
C ASN A 237 24.11 -3.73 -16.27
N PRO A 238 24.44 -2.45 -16.03
CA PRO A 238 23.45 -1.38 -15.87
C PRO A 238 22.70 -1.13 -17.18
N VAL A 239 21.38 -1.26 -17.13
CA VAL A 239 20.49 -1.01 -18.27
C VAL A 239 20.37 0.49 -18.53
N ARG A 240 20.72 0.94 -19.74
CA ARG A 240 20.63 2.35 -20.18
C ARG A 240 19.69 2.55 -21.34
N THR A 241 19.46 1.51 -22.15
CA THR A 241 18.56 1.58 -23.30
C THR A 241 17.57 0.41 -23.27
N ILE A 242 16.27 0.73 -23.28
CA ILE A 242 15.18 -0.26 -23.25
C ILE A 242 14.33 -0.13 -24.51
N GLY A 243 14.09 -1.27 -25.16
CA GLY A 243 13.22 -1.37 -26.31
C GLY A 243 11.80 -1.63 -25.87
N VAL A 244 10.85 -0.81 -26.33
CA VAL A 244 9.43 -0.90 -25.98
C VAL A 244 8.61 -0.92 -27.26
N PRO A 245 7.62 -1.84 -27.43
CA PRO A 245 6.73 -1.84 -28.59
C PRO A 245 6.08 -0.47 -28.79
N ALA A 246 6.19 0.09 -29.99
CA ALA A 246 5.65 1.43 -30.27
C ALA A 246 4.13 1.52 -30.05
N LEU A 247 3.41 0.40 -30.26
CA LEU A 247 1.97 0.28 -29.97
C LEU A 247 1.65 0.50 -28.48
N LEU A 248 2.52 0.04 -27.57
CA LEU A 248 2.32 0.24 -26.13
C LEU A 248 2.50 1.72 -25.75
N LEU A 249 3.44 2.42 -26.38
CA LEU A 249 3.74 3.84 -26.11
C LEU A 249 2.59 4.79 -26.53
N GLN A 250 1.64 4.32 -27.33
CA GLN A 250 0.44 5.09 -27.69
C GLN A 250 -0.59 5.12 -26.54
N GLU A 251 -0.50 4.16 -25.62
CA GLU A 251 -1.39 4.04 -24.47
C GLU A 251 -0.87 4.82 -23.26
N LYS A 252 -1.78 5.26 -22.38
CA LYS A 252 -1.41 5.98 -21.15
C LYS A 252 -0.39 5.24 -20.28
N ILE A 253 -0.52 3.91 -20.20
CA ILE A 253 0.39 3.06 -19.43
C ILE A 253 1.81 3.04 -20.04
N GLY A 254 1.92 3.07 -21.38
CA GLY A 254 3.20 3.13 -22.06
C GLY A 254 3.83 4.53 -22.01
N GLN A 255 3.02 5.59 -22.06
CA GLN A 255 3.49 6.97 -21.84
C GLN A 255 4.06 7.13 -20.42
N LEU A 256 3.34 6.59 -19.41
CA LEU A 256 3.82 6.52 -18.03
C LEU A 256 5.14 5.75 -17.93
N LEU A 257 5.24 4.57 -18.57
CA LEU A 257 6.47 3.78 -18.62
C LEU A 257 7.62 4.56 -19.26
N GLN A 258 7.35 5.27 -20.35
CA GLN A 258 8.35 6.07 -21.04
C GLN A 258 8.91 7.19 -20.16
N ARG A 259 8.04 7.95 -19.49
CA ARG A 259 8.47 9.02 -18.57
C ARG A 259 9.19 8.46 -17.35
N PHE A 260 8.65 7.39 -16.75
CA PHE A 260 9.29 6.71 -15.62
C PHE A 260 10.73 6.29 -15.94
N LEU A 261 10.94 5.67 -17.09
CA LEU A 261 12.28 5.27 -17.55
C LEU A 261 13.18 6.49 -17.82
N GLY A 262 12.63 7.55 -18.41
CA GLY A 262 13.35 8.81 -18.61
C GLY A 262 13.83 9.46 -17.31
N GLU A 263 12.99 9.47 -16.26
CA GLU A 263 13.34 9.96 -14.92
C GLU A 263 14.46 9.13 -14.27
N LEU A 264 14.59 7.85 -14.63
CA LEU A 264 15.70 6.98 -14.22
C LEU A 264 16.94 7.12 -15.12
N GLY A 265 16.92 8.01 -16.12
CA GLY A 265 18.02 8.20 -17.07
C GLY A 265 18.13 7.10 -18.13
N VAL A 266 17.07 6.33 -18.35
CA VAL A 266 17.00 5.28 -19.37
C VAL A 266 16.44 5.83 -20.67
N THR A 267 17.11 5.55 -21.78
CA THR A 267 16.63 5.86 -23.11
C THR A 267 15.63 4.80 -23.58
N VAL A 268 14.41 5.23 -23.88
CA VAL A 268 13.37 4.36 -24.45
C VAL A 268 13.47 4.41 -25.97
N VAL A 269 13.67 3.25 -26.59
CA VAL A 269 13.69 3.09 -28.05
C VAL A 269 12.35 2.48 -28.47
N PRO A 270 11.48 3.24 -29.15
CA PRO A 270 10.26 2.69 -29.73
C PRO A 270 10.62 1.65 -30.79
N LEU A 271 10.12 0.44 -30.61
CA LEU A 271 10.27 -0.63 -31.59
C LEU A 271 9.07 -0.56 -32.53
N ALA A 272 9.34 -0.09 -33.75
CA ALA A 272 8.39 -0.15 -34.86
C ALA A 272 8.05 -1.63 -35.16
N GLU A 273 6.91 -1.86 -35.80
CA GLU A 273 6.36 -3.16 -36.18
C GLU A 273 7.23 -3.92 -37.20
N ALA A 274 8.48 -4.25 -36.86
CA ALA A 274 9.33 -5.19 -37.58
C ALA A 274 8.82 -6.65 -37.48
N ALA A 275 7.68 -6.84 -36.81
CA ALA A 275 6.98 -8.09 -36.60
C ALA A 275 5.86 -8.37 -37.63
N MET A 276 5.52 -7.42 -38.51
CA MET A 276 4.55 -7.67 -39.59
C MET A 276 5.29 -8.17 -40.84
N GLU A 277 4.79 -9.24 -41.47
CA GLU A 277 5.38 -9.94 -42.63
C GLU A 277 5.71 -9.06 -43.87
N ASN A 278 5.41 -7.76 -43.84
CA ASN A 278 5.59 -6.79 -44.94
C ASN A 278 6.41 -5.53 -44.53
N ALA A 279 7.33 -5.63 -43.55
CA ALA A 279 8.17 -4.50 -43.15
C ALA A 279 9.13 -4.07 -44.29
N SER A 280 9.19 -2.77 -44.60
CA SER A 280 10.11 -2.26 -45.64
C SER A 280 11.58 -2.43 -45.23
N ALA A 281 12.50 -2.52 -46.19
CA ALA A 281 13.95 -2.64 -45.96
C ALA A 281 14.55 -1.53 -45.06
N ALA A 282 13.91 -0.35 -45.01
CA ALA A 282 14.29 0.73 -44.10
C ALA A 282 13.95 0.42 -42.63
N VAL A 283 12.83 -0.26 -42.39
CA VAL A 283 12.40 -0.72 -41.06
C VAL A 283 13.30 -1.86 -40.59
N GLU A 284 13.68 -2.79 -41.46
CA GLU A 284 14.62 -3.86 -41.12
C GLU A 284 16.00 -3.31 -40.72
N ASN A 285 16.54 -2.34 -41.46
CA ASN A 285 17.81 -1.71 -41.13
C ASN A 285 17.77 -0.90 -39.82
N ALA A 286 16.68 -0.17 -39.56
CA ALA A 286 16.48 0.54 -38.29
C ALA A 286 16.38 -0.44 -37.10
N THR A 287 15.73 -1.60 -37.31
CA THR A 287 15.57 -2.67 -36.32
C THR A 287 16.91 -3.35 -36.02
N ALA A 288 17.72 -3.61 -37.05
CA ALA A 288 19.06 -4.16 -36.90
C ALA A 288 20.02 -3.22 -36.16
N ALA A 289 19.93 -1.91 -36.39
CA ALA A 289 20.70 -0.91 -35.67
C ALA A 289 20.27 -0.80 -34.20
N ALA A 290 18.96 -0.76 -33.93
CA ALA A 290 18.41 -0.76 -32.57
C ALA A 290 18.86 -1.98 -31.76
N ARG A 291 19.02 -3.14 -32.42
CA ARG A 291 19.46 -4.39 -31.78
C ARG A 291 20.86 -4.33 -31.20
N GLN A 292 21.74 -3.50 -31.77
CA GLN A 292 23.11 -3.35 -31.29
C GLN A 292 23.23 -2.37 -30.11
N THR A 293 22.22 -1.52 -29.91
CA THR A 293 22.24 -0.45 -28.89
C THR A 293 21.37 -0.74 -27.68
N LEU A 294 20.58 -1.83 -27.72
CA LEU A 294 19.62 -2.18 -26.69
C LEU A 294 20.20 -3.10 -25.63
N ASP A 295 19.94 -2.77 -24.37
CA ASP A 295 20.35 -3.59 -23.22
C ASP A 295 19.25 -4.58 -22.81
N CYS A 296 17.99 -4.19 -23.01
CA CYS A 296 16.82 -4.96 -22.58
C CYS A 296 15.58 -4.67 -23.44
N LEU A 297 14.68 -5.65 -23.50
CA LEU A 297 13.36 -5.55 -24.12
C LEU A 297 12.25 -5.63 -23.08
N VAL A 298 11.29 -4.72 -23.16
CA VAL A 298 10.02 -4.82 -22.45
C VAL A 298 9.04 -5.59 -23.32
N THR A 299 8.56 -6.72 -22.81
CA THR A 299 7.54 -7.54 -23.48
C THR A 299 6.22 -7.39 -22.73
N PRO A 300 5.21 -6.71 -23.31
CA PRO A 300 3.92 -6.56 -22.67
C PRO A 300 3.21 -7.91 -22.54
N ILE A 301 2.61 -8.17 -21.38
CA ILE A 301 1.81 -9.37 -21.12
C ILE A 301 0.40 -8.97 -20.74
N VAL A 302 -0.59 -9.43 -21.51
CA VAL A 302 -2.00 -9.19 -21.22
C VAL A 302 -2.48 -10.24 -20.23
N LYS A 303 -2.65 -9.85 -18.97
CA LYS A 303 -3.16 -10.76 -17.92
C LYS A 303 -4.69 -10.87 -17.94
N ARG A 304 -5.38 -9.81 -18.37
CA ARG A 304 -6.85 -9.76 -18.48
C ARG A 304 -7.23 -8.77 -19.57
N ALA A 305 -7.96 -9.22 -20.58
CA ALA A 305 -8.45 -8.38 -21.66
C ALA A 305 -9.76 -7.69 -21.26
N GLU A 306 -9.84 -6.37 -21.41
CA GLU A 306 -11.12 -5.66 -21.34
C GLU A 306 -12.01 -5.96 -22.55
N GLN A 307 -13.31 -6.07 -22.29
CA GLN A 307 -14.31 -6.19 -23.36
C GLN A 307 -14.26 -4.96 -24.28
N GLY A 308 -14.15 -5.20 -25.59
CA GLY A 308 -14.09 -4.14 -26.61
C GLY A 308 -12.68 -3.67 -26.98
N ARG A 309 -11.61 -4.25 -26.41
CA ARG A 309 -10.20 -3.97 -26.79
C ARG A 309 -9.46 -5.17 -27.36
N GLU A 310 -10.20 -6.19 -27.80
CA GLU A 310 -9.66 -7.47 -28.30
C GLU A 310 -8.65 -7.28 -29.44
N ASP A 311 -8.95 -6.42 -30.40
CA ASP A 311 -8.08 -6.11 -31.54
C ASP A 311 -6.75 -5.48 -31.11
N PHE A 312 -6.75 -4.63 -30.08
CA PHE A 312 -5.53 -4.02 -29.55
C PHE A 312 -4.63 -5.08 -28.91
N TYR A 313 -5.20 -5.95 -28.07
CA TYR A 313 -4.43 -7.00 -27.42
C TYR A 313 -3.92 -8.04 -28.42
N ALA A 314 -4.70 -8.39 -29.44
CA ALA A 314 -4.28 -9.29 -30.50
C ALA A 314 -3.08 -8.71 -31.28
N LYS A 315 -3.13 -7.42 -31.65
CA LYS A 315 -2.00 -6.72 -32.28
C LYS A 315 -0.78 -6.66 -31.36
N LEU A 316 -0.97 -6.34 -30.09
CA LEU A 316 0.13 -6.26 -29.12
C LEU A 316 0.79 -7.62 -28.90
N ALA A 317 0.01 -8.69 -28.83
CA ALA A 317 0.52 -10.06 -28.74
C ALA A 317 1.32 -10.45 -29.98
N SER A 318 0.79 -10.20 -31.18
CA SER A 318 1.48 -10.47 -32.45
C SER A 318 2.81 -9.71 -32.57
N VAL A 319 2.84 -8.43 -32.19
CA VAL A 319 4.09 -7.64 -32.16
C VAL A 319 5.07 -8.22 -31.15
N THR A 320 4.59 -8.66 -29.99
CA THR A 320 5.43 -9.26 -28.94
C THR A 320 6.04 -10.59 -29.41
N GLU A 321 5.27 -11.45 -30.07
CA GLU A 321 5.76 -12.70 -30.64
C GLU A 321 6.83 -12.48 -31.72
N GLY A 322 6.60 -11.54 -32.64
CA GLY A 322 7.59 -11.21 -33.67
C GLY A 322 8.89 -10.65 -33.10
N LEU A 323 8.81 -9.79 -32.07
CA LEU A 323 9.99 -9.31 -31.35
C LEU A 323 10.72 -10.46 -30.65
N GLN A 324 10.00 -11.39 -30.02
CA GLN A 324 10.60 -12.55 -29.36
C GLN A 324 11.34 -13.47 -30.33
N ALA A 325 10.76 -13.77 -31.49
CA ALA A 325 11.38 -14.62 -32.51
C ALA A 325 12.66 -13.99 -33.10
N GLN A 326 12.66 -12.67 -33.30
CA GLN A 326 13.78 -11.99 -33.93
C GLN A 326 14.93 -11.64 -32.95
N TRP A 327 14.64 -11.48 -31.64
CA TRP A 327 15.56 -10.89 -30.64
C TRP A 327 15.93 -11.83 -29.48
N GLU A 328 16.05 -13.15 -29.74
CA GLU A 328 16.25 -14.20 -28.73
C GLU A 328 17.38 -13.98 -27.71
N ARG A 329 18.43 -13.23 -28.07
CA ARG A 329 19.63 -13.02 -27.25
C ARG A 329 19.50 -11.88 -26.24
N LEU A 330 18.49 -11.02 -26.36
CA LEU A 330 18.34 -9.88 -25.47
C LEU A 330 17.57 -10.25 -24.20
N PRO A 331 18.02 -9.80 -23.02
CA PRO A 331 17.28 -9.94 -21.78
C PRO A 331 15.90 -9.30 -21.88
N ARG A 332 14.88 -9.99 -21.36
CA ARG A 332 13.47 -9.61 -21.48
C ARG A 332 12.87 -9.38 -20.10
N VAL A 333 12.05 -8.36 -19.99
CA VAL A 333 11.22 -8.13 -18.81
C VAL A 333 9.76 -8.06 -19.19
N ALA A 334 8.99 -8.92 -18.53
CA ALA A 334 7.55 -8.97 -18.63
C ALA A 334 6.93 -7.70 -18.05
N PHE A 335 6.13 -7.00 -18.84
CA PHE A 335 5.38 -5.85 -18.36
C PHE A 335 3.89 -6.13 -18.43
N PRO A 336 3.23 -6.44 -17.31
CA PRO A 336 1.80 -6.70 -17.32
C PRO A 336 1.02 -5.45 -17.73
N VAL A 337 0.25 -5.58 -18.81
CA VAL A 337 -0.75 -4.59 -19.20
C VAL A 337 -2.01 -4.94 -18.43
N VAL A 338 -2.29 -4.15 -17.38
CA VAL A 338 -3.47 -4.30 -16.54
C VAL A 338 -4.37 -3.10 -16.79
N ASP A 339 -5.46 -3.32 -17.52
CA ASP A 339 -6.53 -2.33 -17.66
C ASP A 339 -7.55 -2.50 -16.52
N GLY A 340 -8.22 -1.40 -16.13
CA GLY A 340 -9.20 -1.35 -15.03
C GLY A 340 -8.66 -0.99 -13.63
N GLN A 341 -7.45 -1.40 -13.24
CA GLN A 341 -6.89 -1.15 -11.88
C GLN A 341 -6.03 0.13 -11.75
N GLY A 342 -5.82 0.83 -12.87
CA GLY A 342 -4.76 1.86 -12.97
C GLY A 342 -3.35 1.23 -12.89
N PRO A 343 -2.30 2.04 -13.07
CA PRO A 343 -0.93 1.52 -13.04
C PRO A 343 -0.60 0.99 -11.64
N VAL A 344 -0.07 -0.23 -11.58
CA VAL A 344 0.40 -0.88 -10.35
C VAL A 344 1.91 -0.63 -10.24
N PHE A 345 2.38 -0.21 -9.07
CA PHE A 345 3.80 0.12 -8.87
C PHE A 345 4.77 -1.03 -9.08
N GLU A 346 4.43 -2.25 -8.63
CA GLU A 346 5.40 -3.36 -8.61
C GLU A 346 6.01 -3.71 -9.97
N PRO A 347 5.24 -3.79 -11.08
CA PRO A 347 5.81 -3.89 -12.43
C PRO A 347 6.84 -2.82 -12.78
N PHE A 348 6.57 -1.56 -12.43
CA PHE A 348 7.52 -0.45 -12.63
C PHE A 348 8.74 -0.62 -11.74
N ALA A 349 8.55 -1.09 -10.51
CA ALA A 349 9.64 -1.36 -9.59
C ALA A 349 10.57 -2.47 -10.10
N GLN A 350 10.01 -3.56 -10.62
CA GLN A 350 10.78 -4.66 -11.23
C GLN A 350 11.63 -4.16 -12.42
N ILE A 351 11.06 -3.33 -13.30
CA ILE A 351 11.80 -2.71 -14.40
C ILE A 351 12.87 -1.73 -13.88
N GLY A 352 12.52 -0.87 -12.92
CA GLY A 352 13.45 0.07 -12.31
C GLY A 352 14.63 -0.61 -11.62
N LEU A 353 14.43 -1.80 -11.05
CA LEU A 353 15.46 -2.59 -10.40
C LEU A 353 16.52 -3.14 -11.36
N LEU A 354 16.24 -3.16 -12.67
CA LEU A 354 17.25 -3.43 -13.71
C LEU A 354 18.22 -2.25 -13.89
N VAL A 355 17.81 -1.05 -13.50
CA VAL A 355 18.53 0.21 -13.68
C VAL A 355 19.25 0.60 -12.40
N THR A 356 18.56 0.54 -11.26
CA THR A 356 19.08 0.97 -9.96
C THR A 356 18.56 0.10 -8.82
N ARG A 357 19.39 -0.13 -7.80
CA ARG A 357 18.96 -0.82 -6.56
C ARG A 357 18.24 0.11 -5.58
N ASN A 358 18.12 1.40 -5.89
CA ASN A 358 17.48 2.39 -5.03
C ASN A 358 15.97 2.45 -5.27
N LEU A 359 15.19 1.72 -4.45
CA LEU A 359 13.72 1.72 -4.51
C LEU A 359 13.09 3.11 -4.27
N ASP A 360 13.70 3.98 -3.48
CA ASP A 360 13.15 5.32 -3.25
C ASP A 360 13.31 6.21 -4.49
N ALA A 361 14.41 6.06 -5.23
CA ALA A 361 14.58 6.72 -6.53
C ALA A 361 13.55 6.21 -7.55
N ILE A 362 13.32 4.90 -7.59
CA ILE A 362 12.29 4.26 -8.43
C ILE A 362 10.89 4.79 -8.07
N ARG A 363 10.55 4.85 -6.78
CA ARG A 363 9.25 5.38 -6.33
C ARG A 363 9.08 6.85 -6.70
N THR A 364 10.13 7.65 -6.54
CA THR A 364 10.14 9.06 -6.90
C THR A 364 9.93 9.25 -8.41
N ALA A 365 10.62 8.47 -9.24
CA ALA A 365 10.44 8.47 -10.69
C ALA A 365 9.01 8.08 -11.09
N TYR A 366 8.47 7.00 -10.48
CA TYR A 366 7.10 6.56 -10.72
C TYR A 366 6.10 7.67 -10.38
N LYS A 367 6.34 8.37 -9.25
CA LYS A 367 5.50 9.49 -8.79
C LYS A 367 5.56 10.73 -9.66
N SER A 368 6.76 11.14 -10.03
CA SER A 368 6.95 12.26 -10.96
C SER A 368 6.23 11.98 -12.28
N ALA A 369 6.44 10.79 -12.85
CA ALA A 369 5.82 10.37 -14.09
C ALA A 369 4.29 10.30 -13.98
N GLY A 370 3.76 9.72 -12.90
CA GLY A 370 2.32 9.60 -12.66
C GLY A 370 1.60 10.94 -12.51
N VAL A 371 2.23 11.91 -11.85
CA VAL A 371 1.74 13.29 -11.75
C VAL A 371 1.78 13.98 -13.12
N ALA A 372 2.88 13.84 -13.85
CA ALA A 372 3.05 14.44 -15.18
C ALA A 372 2.03 13.92 -16.20
N GLU A 373 1.63 12.65 -16.10
CA GLU A 373 0.57 12.05 -16.94
C GLU A 373 -0.86 12.30 -16.44
N GLY A 374 -1.02 13.07 -15.35
CA GLY A 374 -2.32 13.35 -14.75
C GLY A 374 -3.02 12.11 -14.20
N LEU A 375 -2.28 11.03 -13.95
CA LEU A 375 -2.81 9.81 -13.34
C LEU A 375 -2.95 9.98 -11.83
N TRP A 376 -2.09 10.81 -11.21
CA TRP A 376 -2.06 11.00 -9.77
C TRP A 376 -2.15 12.49 -9.43
N GLU A 377 -2.82 12.83 -8.34
CA GLU A 377 -2.87 14.20 -7.82
C GLU A 377 -1.50 14.60 -7.24
N THR A 378 -1.11 15.86 -7.42
CA THR A 378 0.03 16.45 -6.70
C THR A 378 -0.22 16.35 -5.20
N ALA A 379 0.78 15.82 -4.48
CA ALA A 379 0.72 15.54 -3.04
C ALA A 379 0.61 16.79 -2.18
#